data_AF-Q2JNR7-F1
#
_entry.id   AF-Q2JNR7-F1
#
_cell.length_a   1.000
_cell.length_b   1.000
_cell.length_c   1.000
_cell.angle_alpha   90.00
_cell.angle_beta   90.00
_cell.angle_gamma   90.00
#
_symmetry.space_group_name_H-M   'P 1'
#
loop_
_entity.id
_entity.type
_entity.pdbx_description
1 polymer ?
#
loop_
_entity_poly.entity_id
_entity_poly.type
_entity_poly.pdbx_seq_one_letter_code
_entity_poly.pdbx_strand_id
1 'polypeptide(L)'
;MSGFELPLTVEVLRWLAGGQLAERLERAVRLWVLLHCLYGENRWPDLPETFGYTHIRDRLLSPRHPKQDLAQGIPSPCPDVDCICWKPLRFWLKDPNLLAALKVEVPDLEALLSARPFHKTHRTLRKELDYLAAQGWLQQIQANPKRRDNFRCCAPGAHPQLPAPSSTWTLSGKQLEQIYHILSDVAFVHPDVQVLLDEIWANQRTPSRWRDQHSQRRLFVWFEYILSDEQQERVDEYQSQLEALWANPEAGVIGFDYATRQHGIRHVLTYPVCLFYARRAKYLAAFGQLPTPEGSLGWHNFRLDRIQSERLAVIPWDAPSIPPELAIRKRQKKLPSPEEVQAAWEEAWGSDFYLPKALLILRFSPEFARRYVESTVRHPTFQPIAYERIPALVQQAVADAREREQILNIVRQRPTSDRYFRAWVRVGDTNFTMRLRDWRPNGEVIAPLAYREQMAREAQAELQFYRPDVNYPAPTAKRYGAGFQ
;
A
#
# COMPACT_ATOMS: atom_id res chain seq x y z
N MET A 1 -13.78 -33.95 -26.35
CA MET A 1 -12.91 -33.64 -25.20
C MET A 1 -12.21 -32.35 -25.51
N SER A 2 -12.69 -31.22 -24.98
CA SER A 2 -12.07 -29.91 -25.19
C SER A 2 -10.72 -29.91 -24.47
N GLY A 3 -9.62 -29.87 -25.23
CA GLY A 3 -8.29 -29.64 -24.66
C GLY A 3 -8.27 -28.31 -23.91
N PHE A 4 -7.51 -28.23 -22.83
CA PHE A 4 -7.21 -26.93 -22.22
C PHE A 4 -6.28 -26.17 -23.17
N GLU A 5 -6.73 -25.03 -23.66
CA GLU A 5 -5.96 -24.14 -24.52
C GLU A 5 -5.93 -22.76 -23.87
N LEU A 6 -4.76 -22.36 -23.37
CA LEU A 6 -4.53 -21.02 -22.83
C LEU A 6 -3.69 -20.25 -23.86
N PRO A 7 -4.29 -19.48 -24.76
CA PRO A 7 -3.54 -18.89 -25.87
C PRO A 7 -2.46 -17.95 -25.34
N LEU A 8 -1.31 -17.92 -25.99
CA LEU A 8 -0.24 -16.99 -25.65
C LEU A 8 -0.60 -15.60 -26.22
N THR A 9 -1.46 -14.87 -25.52
CA THR A 9 -1.85 -13.49 -25.88
C THR A 9 -1.36 -12.49 -24.84
N VAL A 10 -1.44 -11.20 -25.17
CA VAL A 10 -1.05 -10.15 -24.24
C VAL A 10 -1.95 -10.13 -23.02
N GLU A 11 -3.26 -10.35 -23.20
CA GLU A 11 -4.25 -10.39 -22.13
C GLU A 11 -3.95 -11.52 -21.14
N VAL A 12 -3.61 -12.71 -21.65
CA VAL A 12 -3.20 -13.85 -20.82
C VAL A 12 -1.91 -13.55 -20.07
N LEU A 13 -0.90 -13.00 -20.74
CA LEU A 13 0.36 -12.65 -20.09
C LEU A 13 0.18 -11.55 -19.03
N ARG A 14 -0.67 -10.55 -19.29
CA ARG A 14 -1.00 -9.47 -18.36
C ARG A 14 -1.70 -10.01 -17.12
N TRP A 15 -2.66 -10.91 -17.31
CA TRP A 15 -3.35 -11.55 -16.20
C TRP A 15 -2.38 -12.40 -15.35
N LEU A 16 -1.51 -13.19 -15.98
CA LEU A 16 -0.48 -13.96 -15.27
C LEU A 16 0.59 -13.08 -14.60
N ALA A 17 0.80 -11.86 -15.08
CA ALA A 17 1.67 -10.88 -14.45
C ALA A 17 1.03 -10.22 -13.21
N GLY A 18 -0.27 -10.42 -12.98
CA GLY A 18 -1.04 -9.65 -11.99
C GLY A 18 -1.11 -8.17 -12.37
N GLY A 19 -1.31 -7.86 -13.65
CA GLY A 19 -1.46 -6.49 -14.15
C GLY A 19 -0.16 -5.76 -14.51
N GLN A 20 0.98 -6.16 -13.93
CA GLN A 20 2.28 -5.50 -14.12
C GLN A 20 3.12 -6.14 -15.24
N LEU A 21 2.58 -6.24 -16.46
CA LEU A 21 3.22 -6.99 -17.54
C LEU A 21 4.62 -6.45 -17.90
N ALA A 22 4.81 -5.13 -17.94
CA ALA A 22 6.09 -4.47 -18.22
C ALA A 22 7.22 -4.97 -17.30
N GLU A 23 6.96 -5.02 -15.99
CA GLU A 23 7.94 -5.36 -14.98
C GLU A 23 8.06 -6.88 -14.77
N ARG A 24 7.00 -7.63 -15.09
CA ARG A 24 6.87 -9.06 -14.76
C ARG A 24 6.77 -9.98 -15.96
N LEU A 25 7.16 -9.53 -17.16
CA LEU A 25 7.10 -10.35 -18.39
C LEU A 25 7.78 -11.71 -18.25
N GLU A 26 8.97 -11.77 -17.64
CA GLU A 26 9.65 -13.05 -17.39
C GLU A 26 8.82 -14.00 -16.51
N ARG A 27 8.12 -13.46 -15.50
CA ARG A 27 7.23 -14.25 -14.64
C ARG A 27 6.00 -14.73 -15.41
N ALA A 28 5.33 -13.84 -16.15
CA ALA A 28 4.17 -14.18 -16.94
C ALA A 28 4.46 -15.34 -17.91
N VAL A 29 5.59 -15.29 -18.61
CA VAL A 29 6.03 -16.37 -19.51
C VAL A 29 6.34 -17.66 -18.74
N ARG A 30 7.01 -17.59 -17.57
CA ARG A 30 7.23 -18.78 -16.73
C ARG A 30 5.90 -19.45 -16.35
N LEU A 31 4.94 -18.66 -15.87
CA LEU A 31 3.64 -19.14 -15.43
C LEU A 31 2.84 -19.75 -16.60
N TRP A 32 2.87 -19.11 -17.75
CA TRP A 32 2.20 -19.61 -18.96
C TRP A 32 2.75 -20.97 -19.40
N VAL A 33 4.08 -21.14 -19.40
CA VAL A 33 4.73 -22.42 -19.71
C VAL A 33 4.39 -23.48 -18.67
N LEU A 34 4.40 -23.13 -17.38
CA LEU A 34 4.02 -24.06 -16.31
C LEU A 34 2.57 -24.55 -16.49
N LEU A 35 1.63 -23.64 -16.79
CA LEU A 35 0.24 -23.99 -17.05
C LEU A 35 0.09 -24.90 -18.28
N HIS A 36 0.87 -24.70 -19.34
CA HIS A 36 0.89 -25.61 -20.49
C HIS A 36 1.40 -27.00 -20.12
N CYS A 37 2.43 -27.09 -19.30
CA CYS A 37 2.97 -28.37 -18.83
C CYS A 37 2.03 -29.11 -17.86
N LEU A 38 1.20 -28.37 -17.12
CA LEU A 38 0.26 -28.92 -16.13
C LEU A 38 -1.09 -29.32 -16.76
N TYR A 39 -1.58 -28.54 -17.72
CA TYR A 39 -2.95 -28.65 -18.23
C TYR A 39 -3.05 -28.86 -19.74
N GLY A 40 -2.04 -28.47 -20.52
CA GLY A 40 -2.10 -28.47 -21.99
C GLY A 40 -2.06 -29.88 -22.61
N GLU A 41 -2.06 -29.92 -23.95
CA GLU A 41 -2.06 -31.18 -24.71
C GLU A 41 -0.83 -32.05 -24.41
N ASN A 42 0.31 -31.41 -24.15
CA ASN A 42 1.56 -32.06 -23.73
C ASN A 42 1.73 -32.08 -22.20
N ARG A 43 0.64 -32.21 -21.45
CA ARG A 43 0.71 -32.31 -19.97
C ARG A 43 1.68 -33.40 -19.57
N TRP A 44 2.39 -33.23 -18.45
CA TRP A 44 3.27 -34.27 -17.91
C TRP A 44 2.45 -35.50 -17.51
N PRO A 45 2.46 -36.58 -18.32
CA PRO A 45 1.52 -37.69 -18.16
C PRO A 45 1.88 -38.56 -16.95
N ASP A 46 3.12 -38.46 -16.49
CA ASP A 46 3.71 -39.14 -15.36
C ASP A 46 3.72 -38.29 -14.08
N LEU A 47 3.15 -37.07 -14.12
CA LEU A 47 3.02 -36.24 -12.94
C LEU A 47 2.06 -36.89 -11.93
N PRO A 48 2.46 -37.09 -10.66
CA PRO A 48 1.58 -37.69 -9.67
C PRO A 48 0.35 -36.81 -9.39
N GLU A 49 -0.73 -37.43 -8.91
CA GLU A 49 -2.00 -36.76 -8.56
C GLU A 49 -1.81 -35.62 -7.54
N THR A 50 -0.78 -35.72 -6.70
CA THR A 50 -0.30 -34.68 -5.80
C THR A 50 1.18 -34.49 -6.03
N PHE A 51 1.63 -33.25 -6.20
CA PHE A 51 3.02 -32.96 -6.52
C PHE A 51 3.57 -31.78 -5.71
N GLY A 52 4.87 -31.58 -5.82
CA GLY A 52 5.59 -30.51 -5.15
C GLY A 52 6.68 -29.97 -6.04
N TYR A 53 7.45 -29.02 -5.51
CA TYR A 53 8.50 -28.35 -6.28
C TYR A 53 9.48 -29.32 -6.96
N THR A 54 9.88 -30.40 -6.29
CA THR A 54 10.85 -31.37 -6.84
C THR A 54 10.31 -32.09 -8.07
N HIS A 55 9.02 -32.44 -8.06
CA HIS A 55 8.34 -33.08 -9.19
C HIS A 55 8.30 -32.18 -10.44
N ILE A 56 8.10 -30.89 -10.23
CA ILE A 56 8.10 -29.87 -11.29
C ILE A 56 9.53 -29.62 -11.78
N ARG A 57 10.47 -29.40 -10.87
CA ARG A 57 11.89 -29.17 -11.17
C ARG A 57 12.47 -30.28 -12.04
N ASP A 58 12.26 -31.54 -11.68
CA ASP A 58 12.89 -32.68 -12.35
C ASP A 58 12.30 -32.96 -13.75
N ARG A 59 11.14 -32.39 -14.08
CA ARG A 59 10.54 -32.44 -15.42
C ARG A 59 10.82 -31.20 -16.25
N LEU A 60 10.92 -30.05 -15.60
CA LEU A 60 11.12 -28.75 -16.23
C LEU A 60 12.59 -28.52 -16.58
N LEU A 61 13.51 -28.86 -15.69
CA LEU A 61 14.94 -28.65 -15.83
C LEU A 61 15.64 -29.93 -16.29
N SER A 62 16.75 -29.78 -17.01
CA SER A 62 17.61 -30.91 -17.41
C SER A 62 18.08 -31.72 -16.18
N PRO A 63 18.27 -33.05 -16.31
CA PRO A 63 18.89 -33.88 -15.27
C PRO A 63 20.28 -33.40 -14.83
N ARG A 64 20.99 -32.67 -15.70
CA ARG A 64 22.32 -32.07 -15.43
C ARG A 64 22.23 -30.70 -14.76
N HIS A 65 21.03 -30.15 -14.56
CA HIS A 65 20.83 -28.88 -13.89
C HIS A 65 21.10 -29.01 -12.38
N PRO A 66 21.84 -28.07 -11.75
CA PRO A 66 22.12 -28.12 -10.33
C PRO A 66 20.85 -28.19 -9.47
N LYS A 67 20.82 -29.11 -8.50
CA LYS A 67 19.64 -29.31 -7.63
C LYS A 67 19.55 -28.34 -6.45
N GLN A 68 20.55 -27.46 -6.30
CA GLN A 68 20.65 -26.47 -5.24
C GLN A 68 21.16 -25.14 -5.83
N ASP A 69 20.69 -24.04 -5.25
CA ASP A 69 21.18 -22.69 -5.55
C ASP A 69 22.53 -22.42 -4.86
N LEU A 70 23.26 -21.42 -5.35
CA LEU A 70 24.41 -20.88 -4.65
C LEU A 70 23.96 -20.07 -3.42
N ALA A 71 24.89 -19.81 -2.49
CA ALA A 71 24.63 -18.92 -1.36
C ALA A 71 24.14 -17.54 -1.84
N GLN A 72 23.32 -16.87 -1.02
CA GLN A 72 22.76 -15.54 -1.30
C GLN A 72 21.70 -15.46 -2.42
N GLY A 73 21.11 -16.59 -2.83
CA GLY A 73 19.98 -16.57 -3.77
C GLY A 73 20.38 -16.32 -5.22
N ILE A 74 21.60 -16.74 -5.59
CA ILE A 74 22.08 -16.72 -6.98
C ILE A 74 21.82 -18.09 -7.60
N PRO A 75 21.22 -18.18 -8.81
CA PRO A 75 21.03 -19.45 -9.51
C PRO A 75 22.39 -20.10 -9.82
N SER A 76 22.50 -21.40 -9.57
CA SER A 76 23.71 -22.14 -9.90
C SER A 76 23.91 -22.22 -11.42
N PRO A 77 25.15 -22.08 -11.93
CA PRO A 77 25.43 -22.17 -13.36
C PRO A 77 25.06 -23.55 -13.89
N CYS A 78 24.21 -23.59 -14.91
CA CYS A 78 23.75 -24.83 -15.52
C CYS A 78 24.69 -25.26 -16.65
N PRO A 79 25.30 -26.46 -16.58
CA PRO A 79 26.25 -26.93 -17.59
C PRO A 79 25.58 -27.44 -18.88
N ASP A 80 24.25 -27.54 -18.90
CA ASP A 80 23.49 -28.02 -20.04
C ASP A 80 22.82 -26.86 -20.78
N VAL A 81 23.31 -26.55 -21.97
CA VAL A 81 22.84 -25.46 -22.84
C VAL A 81 21.44 -25.73 -23.41
N ASP A 82 20.99 -26.98 -23.41
CA ASP A 82 19.65 -27.35 -23.88
C ASP A 82 18.59 -27.26 -22.79
N CYS A 83 19.00 -27.11 -21.53
CA CYS A 83 18.11 -26.91 -20.40
C CYS A 83 17.21 -25.68 -20.61
N ILE A 84 15.95 -25.76 -20.19
CA ILE A 84 14.98 -24.67 -20.32
C ILE A 84 15.47 -23.34 -19.70
N CYS A 85 16.33 -23.41 -18.68
CA CYS A 85 16.92 -22.23 -18.05
C CYS A 85 17.82 -21.41 -18.98
N TRP A 86 18.29 -21.98 -20.10
CA TRP A 86 19.04 -21.26 -21.13
C TRP A 86 18.15 -20.64 -22.21
N LYS A 87 16.86 -21.00 -22.27
CA LYS A 87 15.95 -20.52 -23.33
C LYS A 87 15.55 -19.08 -23.03
N PRO A 88 15.89 -18.12 -23.91
CA PRO A 88 15.57 -16.70 -23.71
C PRO A 88 14.08 -16.41 -23.97
N LEU A 89 13.59 -15.22 -23.61
CA LEU A 89 12.21 -14.79 -23.87
C LEU A 89 11.84 -14.88 -25.37
N ARG A 90 12.75 -14.54 -26.28
CA ARG A 90 12.57 -14.70 -27.74
C ARG A 90 12.28 -16.14 -28.18
N PHE A 91 12.65 -17.14 -27.38
CA PHE A 91 12.34 -18.54 -27.68
C PHE A 91 10.86 -18.83 -27.47
N TRP A 92 10.21 -18.17 -26.51
CA TRP A 92 8.80 -18.38 -26.18
C TRP A 92 7.90 -17.45 -26.99
N LEU A 93 8.31 -16.18 -27.14
CA LEU A 93 7.56 -15.13 -27.82
C LEU A 93 7.93 -15.10 -29.31
N LYS A 94 7.51 -16.11 -30.08
CA LYS A 94 7.89 -16.25 -31.51
C LYS A 94 6.94 -15.55 -32.49
N ASP A 95 5.69 -15.33 -32.08
CA ASP A 95 4.67 -14.74 -32.96
C ASP A 95 4.95 -13.24 -33.17
N PRO A 96 5.20 -12.79 -34.41
CA PRO A 96 5.39 -11.38 -34.72
C PRO A 96 4.23 -10.48 -34.29
N ASN A 97 2.99 -10.97 -34.34
CA ASN A 97 1.81 -10.20 -33.94
C ASN A 97 1.77 -10.00 -32.42
N LEU A 98 2.05 -11.05 -31.65
CA LEU A 98 2.21 -10.96 -30.20
C LEU A 98 3.35 -10.02 -29.80
N LEU A 99 4.50 -10.13 -30.47
CA LEU A 99 5.64 -9.24 -30.22
C LEU A 99 5.28 -7.78 -30.51
N ALA A 100 4.58 -7.51 -31.61
CA ALA A 100 4.12 -6.16 -31.93
C ALA A 100 3.15 -5.60 -30.86
N ALA A 101 2.25 -6.44 -30.34
CA ALA A 101 1.34 -6.04 -29.27
C ALA A 101 2.07 -5.82 -27.94
N LEU A 102 3.01 -6.70 -27.56
CA LEU A 102 3.82 -6.56 -26.34
C LEU A 102 4.70 -5.32 -26.35
N LYS A 103 5.18 -4.86 -27.52
CA LYS A 103 5.97 -3.61 -27.64
C LYS A 103 5.19 -2.38 -27.18
N VAL A 104 3.86 -2.44 -27.19
CA VAL A 104 3.00 -1.33 -26.74
C VAL A 104 2.98 -1.24 -25.21
N GLU A 105 3.07 -2.38 -24.51
CA GLU A 105 2.90 -2.46 -23.05
C GLU A 105 4.18 -2.68 -22.26
N VAL A 106 5.23 -3.18 -22.90
CA VAL A 106 6.52 -3.47 -22.26
C VAL A 106 7.57 -2.53 -22.85
N PRO A 107 7.88 -1.40 -22.18
CA PRO A 107 9.01 -0.56 -22.55
C PRO A 107 10.29 -1.40 -22.60
N ASP A 108 11.15 -1.15 -23.59
CA ASP A 108 12.41 -1.88 -23.78
C ASP A 108 12.27 -3.40 -23.99
N LEU A 109 11.14 -3.87 -24.55
CA LEU A 109 10.91 -5.30 -24.86
C LEU A 109 12.12 -5.94 -25.58
N GLU A 110 12.75 -5.25 -26.53
CA GLU A 110 13.90 -5.77 -27.28
C GLU A 110 15.10 -6.11 -26.37
N ALA A 111 15.34 -5.32 -25.32
CA ALA A 111 16.37 -5.62 -24.33
C ALA A 111 16.00 -6.88 -23.51
N LEU A 112 14.72 -6.97 -23.12
CA LEU A 112 14.19 -8.09 -22.35
C LEU A 112 14.14 -9.41 -23.14
N LEU A 113 14.02 -9.38 -24.48
CA LEU A 113 13.96 -10.61 -25.30
C LEU A 113 15.19 -11.53 -25.15
N SER A 114 16.32 -10.99 -24.68
CA SER A 114 17.54 -11.76 -24.34
C SER A 114 17.50 -12.42 -22.98
N ALA A 115 16.63 -11.96 -22.07
CA ALA A 115 16.52 -12.45 -20.70
C ALA A 115 16.04 -13.91 -20.69
N ARG A 116 16.49 -14.66 -19.67
CA ARG A 116 16.21 -16.09 -19.53
C ARG A 116 15.20 -16.31 -18.42
N PRO A 117 13.91 -16.44 -18.73
CA PRO A 117 12.85 -16.47 -17.71
C PRO A 117 13.03 -17.59 -16.70
N PHE A 118 13.60 -18.73 -17.10
CA PHE A 118 13.84 -19.88 -16.21
C PHE A 118 15.25 -19.92 -15.58
N HIS A 119 16.11 -18.94 -15.85
CA HIS A 119 17.39 -18.79 -15.14
C HIS A 119 17.19 -18.07 -13.82
N LYS A 120 16.45 -18.70 -12.91
CA LYS A 120 16.09 -18.18 -11.59
C LYS A 120 16.37 -19.22 -10.52
N THR A 121 16.30 -18.81 -9.27
CA THR A 121 16.54 -19.72 -8.13
C THR A 121 15.45 -20.77 -8.00
N HIS A 122 15.75 -21.88 -7.33
CA HIS A 122 14.78 -22.89 -6.94
C HIS A 122 13.70 -22.29 -6.03
N ARG A 123 14.05 -21.27 -5.23
CA ARG A 123 13.10 -20.48 -4.43
C ARG A 123 12.08 -19.73 -5.30
N THR A 124 12.53 -19.09 -6.39
CA THR A 124 11.64 -18.37 -7.32
C THR A 124 10.60 -19.32 -7.91
N LEU A 125 11.04 -20.45 -8.47
CA LEU A 125 10.12 -21.43 -9.05
C LEU A 125 9.13 -22.03 -8.04
N ARG A 126 9.53 -22.20 -6.78
CA ARG A 126 8.60 -22.60 -5.71
C ARG A 126 7.53 -21.53 -5.46
N LYS A 127 7.92 -20.26 -5.42
CA LYS A 127 6.97 -19.13 -5.28
C LYS A 127 6.01 -19.04 -6.47
N GLU A 128 6.42 -19.42 -7.68
CA GLU A 128 5.51 -19.45 -8.83
C GLU A 128 4.38 -20.49 -8.65
N LEU A 129 4.67 -21.64 -8.01
CA LEU A 129 3.62 -22.63 -7.67
C LEU A 129 2.67 -22.10 -6.59
N ASP A 130 3.20 -21.42 -5.57
CA ASP A 130 2.38 -20.74 -4.56
C ASP A 130 1.48 -19.68 -5.22
N TYR A 131 2.02 -18.93 -6.18
CA TYR A 131 1.28 -17.91 -6.93
C TYR A 131 0.16 -18.52 -7.79
N LEU A 132 0.44 -19.60 -8.52
CA LEU A 132 -0.59 -20.32 -9.27
C LEU A 132 -1.69 -20.87 -8.34
N ALA A 133 -1.34 -21.35 -7.15
CA ALA A 133 -2.33 -21.76 -6.17
C ALA A 133 -3.20 -20.59 -5.68
N ALA A 134 -2.59 -19.45 -5.35
CA ALA A 134 -3.31 -18.23 -4.96
C ALA A 134 -4.25 -17.71 -6.06
N GLN A 135 -3.87 -17.87 -7.32
CA GLN A 135 -4.68 -17.51 -8.49
C GLN A 135 -5.77 -18.54 -8.83
N GLY A 136 -5.92 -19.61 -8.04
CA GLY A 136 -6.94 -20.65 -8.27
C GLY A 136 -6.58 -21.66 -9.38
N TRP A 137 -5.36 -21.58 -9.91
CA TRP A 137 -4.86 -22.55 -10.89
C TRP A 137 -4.38 -23.85 -10.26
N LEU A 138 -4.08 -23.88 -8.97
CA LEU A 138 -3.69 -25.10 -8.24
C LEU A 138 -4.45 -25.17 -6.93
N GLN A 139 -4.77 -26.38 -6.48
CA GLN A 139 -5.28 -26.60 -5.14
C GLN A 139 -4.12 -26.89 -4.19
N GLN A 140 -4.00 -26.08 -3.14
CA GLN A 140 -3.04 -26.34 -2.08
C GLN A 140 -3.58 -27.46 -1.17
N ILE A 141 -2.78 -28.50 -0.96
CA ILE A 141 -3.11 -29.63 -0.10
C ILE A 141 -2.37 -29.45 1.23
N GLN A 142 -3.01 -29.84 2.34
CA GLN A 142 -2.38 -29.84 3.66
C GLN A 142 -1.05 -30.61 3.61
N ALA A 143 0.01 -29.95 4.07
CA ALA A 143 1.36 -30.49 4.05
C ALA A 143 1.42 -31.81 4.84
N ASN A 144 1.74 -32.91 4.16
CA ASN A 144 2.08 -34.16 4.82
C ASN A 144 3.53 -34.07 5.31
N PRO A 145 3.83 -34.17 6.61
CA PRO A 145 5.20 -34.07 7.11
C PRO A 145 6.16 -35.13 6.54
N LYS A 146 5.64 -36.20 5.91
CA LYS A 146 6.43 -37.26 5.25
C LYS A 146 6.55 -37.11 3.73
N ARG A 147 5.74 -36.26 3.07
CA ARG A 147 5.77 -36.04 1.61
C ARG A 147 5.68 -34.55 1.30
N ARG A 148 6.67 -34.01 0.58
CA ARG A 148 6.74 -32.58 0.18
C ARG A 148 5.80 -32.26 -1.01
N ASP A 149 4.67 -32.95 -1.09
CA ASP A 149 3.66 -32.79 -2.12
C ASP A 149 2.57 -31.87 -1.59
N ASN A 150 2.51 -30.66 -2.13
CA ASN A 150 1.70 -29.58 -1.58
C ASN A 150 0.62 -29.09 -2.56
N PHE A 151 0.60 -29.60 -3.79
CA PHE A 151 -0.26 -29.11 -4.85
C PHE A 151 -0.94 -30.24 -5.62
N ARG A 152 -2.10 -29.93 -6.17
CA ARG A 152 -2.83 -30.74 -7.16
C ARG A 152 -3.43 -29.82 -8.21
N CYS A 153 -3.53 -30.32 -9.44
CA CYS A 153 -4.23 -29.61 -10.52
C CYS A 153 -5.75 -29.54 -10.25
N CYS A 154 -6.36 -28.40 -10.55
CA CYS A 154 -7.81 -28.23 -10.51
C CYS A 154 -8.49 -29.13 -11.56
N ALA A 155 -9.75 -29.50 -11.31
CA ALA A 155 -10.52 -30.29 -12.26
C ALA A 155 -10.83 -29.48 -13.53
N PRO A 156 -10.96 -30.11 -14.71
CA PRO A 156 -11.37 -29.44 -15.93
C PRO A 156 -12.68 -28.67 -15.73
N GLY A 157 -12.67 -27.36 -15.99
CA GLY A 157 -13.81 -26.46 -15.80
C GLY A 157 -13.83 -25.69 -14.47
N ALA A 158 -12.96 -26.03 -13.52
CA ALA A 158 -12.74 -25.26 -12.29
C ALA A 158 -11.54 -24.29 -12.40
N HIS A 159 -11.04 -24.08 -13.61
CA HIS A 159 -9.94 -23.14 -13.87
C HIS A 159 -10.48 -21.70 -13.81
N PRO A 160 -9.65 -20.73 -13.37
CA PRO A 160 -10.07 -19.33 -13.40
C PRO A 160 -10.35 -18.90 -14.84
N GLN A 161 -11.44 -18.17 -15.05
CA GLN A 161 -11.74 -17.56 -16.34
C GLN A 161 -11.03 -16.21 -16.44
N LEU A 162 -10.54 -15.86 -17.63
CA LEU A 162 -10.08 -14.49 -17.88
C LEU A 162 -11.23 -13.52 -17.53
N PRO A 163 -10.95 -12.42 -16.83
CA PRO A 163 -11.95 -11.40 -16.56
C PRO A 163 -12.64 -10.99 -17.86
N ALA A 164 -13.97 -11.11 -17.92
CA ALA A 164 -14.72 -10.55 -19.03
C ALA A 164 -14.59 -9.01 -18.99
N PRO A 165 -14.35 -8.32 -20.12
CA PRO A 165 -14.33 -6.87 -20.14
C PRO A 165 -15.70 -6.36 -19.67
N SER A 166 -15.73 -5.72 -18.50
CA SER A 166 -16.97 -5.26 -17.89
C SER A 166 -17.55 -4.06 -18.67
N SER A 167 -18.88 -4.07 -18.76
CA SER A 167 -19.77 -3.13 -19.44
C SER A 167 -19.25 -1.69 -19.63
N THR A 168 -19.23 -1.25 -20.89
CA THR A 168 -18.84 0.09 -21.36
C THR A 168 -19.70 1.21 -20.78
N TRP A 169 -19.10 2.02 -19.92
CA TRP A 169 -19.56 3.38 -19.66
C TRP A 169 -19.13 4.25 -20.84
N THR A 170 -20.08 4.86 -21.56
CA THR A 170 -19.77 5.75 -22.69
C THR A 170 -19.41 7.14 -22.18
N LEU A 171 -18.19 7.29 -21.70
CA LEU A 171 -17.56 8.60 -21.50
C LEU A 171 -17.22 9.23 -22.87
N SER A 172 -17.23 10.56 -22.99
CA SER A 172 -16.74 11.20 -24.22
C SER A 172 -15.20 11.11 -24.31
N GLY A 173 -14.63 11.10 -25.53
CA GLY A 173 -13.18 10.95 -25.73
C GLY A 173 -12.32 11.97 -24.95
N LYS A 174 -12.81 13.20 -24.77
CA LYS A 174 -12.13 14.22 -23.96
C LYS A 174 -12.19 13.95 -22.45
N GLN A 175 -13.29 13.38 -21.95
CA GLN A 175 -13.42 13.02 -20.53
C GLN A 175 -12.53 11.82 -20.19
N LEU A 176 -12.40 10.87 -21.12
CA LEU A 176 -11.52 9.71 -20.96
C LEU A 176 -10.05 10.09 -20.95
N GLU A 177 -9.62 10.99 -21.83
CA GLU A 177 -8.24 11.52 -21.84
C GLU A 177 -7.90 12.23 -20.51
N GLN A 178 -8.82 13.03 -19.99
CA GLN A 178 -8.64 13.69 -18.68
C GLN A 178 -8.58 12.68 -17.53
N ILE A 179 -9.48 11.69 -17.52
CA ILE A 179 -9.49 10.62 -16.51
C ILE A 179 -8.21 9.78 -16.59
N TYR A 180 -7.74 9.44 -17.79
CA TYR A 180 -6.50 8.68 -17.99
C TYR A 180 -5.29 9.41 -17.41
N HIS A 181 -5.11 10.69 -17.72
CA HIS A 181 -4.00 11.47 -17.19
C HIS A 181 -4.06 11.63 -15.67
N ILE A 182 -5.26 11.87 -15.10
CA ILE A 182 -5.44 12.02 -13.65
C ILE A 182 -5.21 10.69 -12.93
N LEU A 183 -5.76 9.59 -13.45
CA LEU A 183 -5.66 8.29 -12.81
C LEU A 183 -4.29 7.64 -12.99
N SER A 184 -3.58 7.85 -14.10
CA SER A 184 -2.20 7.34 -14.30
C SER A 184 -1.26 7.94 -13.24
N ASP A 185 -1.50 9.20 -12.93
CA ASP A 185 -0.80 9.97 -11.91
C ASP A 185 -1.08 9.49 -10.47
N VAL A 186 -2.19 8.75 -10.23
CA VAL A 186 -2.53 8.13 -8.94
C VAL A 186 -2.47 6.60 -8.95
N ALA A 187 -2.11 5.97 -10.07
CA ALA A 187 -2.19 4.52 -10.21
C ALA A 187 -1.23 3.76 -9.29
N PHE A 188 -0.15 4.39 -8.84
CA PHE A 188 0.73 3.82 -7.83
C PHE A 188 0.04 3.64 -6.45
N VAL A 189 -1.05 4.37 -6.17
CA VAL A 189 -1.83 4.22 -4.94
C VAL A 189 -2.55 2.86 -4.92
N HIS A 190 -2.93 2.36 -6.10
CA HIS A 190 -3.59 1.07 -6.26
C HIS A 190 -3.17 0.40 -7.57
N PRO A 191 -2.42 -0.71 -7.53
CA PRO A 191 -1.78 -1.29 -8.72
C PRO A 191 -2.76 -1.59 -9.86
N ASP A 192 -4.00 -1.96 -9.55
CA ASP A 192 -5.03 -2.27 -10.56
C ASP A 192 -5.55 -1.05 -11.34
N VAL A 193 -5.35 0.18 -10.85
CA VAL A 193 -5.82 1.40 -11.54
C VAL A 193 -5.08 1.60 -12.85
N GLN A 194 -3.78 1.31 -12.91
CA GLN A 194 -3.02 1.40 -14.17
C GLN A 194 -3.56 0.39 -15.20
N VAL A 195 -3.89 -0.81 -14.73
CA VAL A 195 -4.45 -1.89 -15.57
C VAL A 195 -5.78 -1.49 -16.17
N LEU A 196 -6.69 -0.97 -15.34
CA LEU A 196 -8.01 -0.51 -15.78
C LEU A 196 -7.89 0.67 -16.77
N LEU A 197 -6.92 1.56 -16.57
CA LEU A 197 -6.68 2.67 -17.49
C LEU A 197 -6.20 2.22 -18.86
N ASP A 198 -5.26 1.29 -18.89
CA ASP A 198 -4.72 0.76 -20.13
C ASP A 198 -5.79 -0.03 -20.90
N GLU A 199 -6.69 -0.74 -20.20
CA GLU A 199 -7.87 -1.40 -20.79
C GLU A 199 -8.90 -0.40 -21.36
N ILE A 200 -9.20 0.67 -20.62
CA ILE A 200 -10.10 1.73 -21.08
C ILE A 200 -9.53 2.47 -22.30
N TRP A 201 -8.21 2.64 -22.36
CA TRP A 201 -7.51 3.26 -23.47
C TRP A 201 -7.44 2.36 -24.69
N ALA A 202 -7.17 1.06 -24.51
CA ALA A 202 -7.10 0.08 -25.59
C ALA A 202 -8.45 -0.17 -26.29
N ASN A 203 -9.56 -0.05 -25.55
CA ASN A 203 -10.91 -0.31 -26.07
C ASN A 203 -11.54 0.86 -26.86
N GLN A 204 -10.89 2.02 -26.94
CA GLN A 204 -11.38 3.14 -27.74
C GLN A 204 -10.85 3.11 -29.17
N ARG A 205 -11.74 2.75 -30.10
CA ARG A 205 -11.54 2.96 -31.55
C ARG A 205 -11.74 4.43 -31.90
N THR A 206 -10.79 5.30 -31.56
CA THR A 206 -10.75 6.66 -32.11
C THR A 206 -9.77 6.72 -33.28
N PRO A 207 -10.13 7.37 -34.41
CA PRO A 207 -9.29 7.43 -35.60
C PRO A 207 -7.92 8.05 -35.31
N SER A 208 -6.90 7.56 -35.99
CA SER A 208 -5.49 7.92 -35.93
C SER A 208 -5.13 9.42 -35.99
N ARG A 209 -6.10 10.34 -36.15
CA ARG A 209 -5.90 11.79 -36.00
C ARG A 209 -5.74 12.26 -34.54
N TRP A 210 -6.15 11.45 -33.55
CA TRP A 210 -5.97 11.76 -32.12
C TRP A 210 -4.56 11.44 -31.60
N ARG A 211 -3.74 10.70 -32.38
CA ARG A 211 -2.38 10.30 -31.97
C ARG A 211 -1.34 11.37 -32.27
N ASP A 212 -1.62 12.23 -33.26
CA ASP A 212 -0.67 13.23 -33.78
C ASP A 212 -1.03 14.69 -33.45
N GLN A 213 -2.23 14.93 -32.93
CA GLN A 213 -2.65 16.25 -32.42
C GLN A 213 -3.24 16.08 -31.02
N HIS A 214 -2.56 16.68 -30.04
CA HIS A 214 -2.85 16.72 -28.60
C HIS A 214 -2.16 15.61 -27.77
N SER A 215 -1.52 15.91 -26.64
CA SER A 215 -1.29 17.20 -25.97
C SER A 215 0.01 17.13 -25.17
N GLN A 216 0.83 18.18 -25.22
CA GLN A 216 1.92 18.37 -24.27
C GLN A 216 1.37 18.14 -22.87
N ARG A 217 1.84 17.13 -22.13
CA ARG A 217 1.45 16.92 -20.73
C ARG A 217 1.74 18.21 -19.96
N ARG A 218 0.69 18.91 -19.54
CA ARG A 218 0.80 20.21 -18.83
C ARG A 218 0.52 20.10 -17.34
N LEU A 219 0.01 18.95 -16.89
CA LEU A 219 -0.21 18.62 -15.50
C LEU A 219 0.61 17.38 -15.17
N PHE A 220 1.38 17.48 -14.09
CA PHE A 220 2.13 16.38 -13.51
C PHE A 220 1.74 16.32 -12.04
N VAL A 221 1.11 15.25 -11.60
CA VAL A 221 0.91 14.98 -10.19
C VAL A 221 2.10 14.13 -9.72
N TRP A 222 2.91 14.72 -8.85
CA TRP A 222 4.07 14.06 -8.27
C TRP A 222 3.76 13.67 -6.83
N PHE A 223 3.75 12.37 -6.55
CA PHE A 223 3.71 11.87 -5.19
C PHE A 223 5.11 11.41 -4.79
N GLU A 224 5.67 12.05 -3.77
CA GLU A 224 6.96 11.62 -3.23
C GLU A 224 6.77 10.33 -2.42
N TYR A 225 7.35 9.23 -2.88
CA TYR A 225 7.50 8.01 -2.10
C TYR A 225 8.97 7.86 -1.73
N ILE A 226 9.28 7.74 -0.44
CA ILE A 226 10.68 7.73 0.07
C ILE A 226 11.08 6.29 0.46
N LEU A 227 10.52 5.28 -0.19
CA LEU A 227 10.88 3.88 0.04
C LEU A 227 11.75 3.38 -1.10
N SER A 228 12.65 2.44 -0.80
CA SER A 228 13.36 1.68 -1.83
C SER A 228 12.42 0.71 -2.55
N ASP A 229 12.75 0.31 -3.77
CA ASP A 229 11.96 -0.63 -4.59
C ASP A 229 11.56 -1.91 -3.81
N GLU A 230 12.49 -2.52 -3.08
CA GLU A 230 12.23 -3.71 -2.25
C GLU A 230 11.15 -3.47 -1.18
N GLN A 231 11.15 -2.28 -0.57
CA GLN A 231 10.19 -1.90 0.45
C GLN A 231 8.81 -1.62 -0.17
N GLN A 232 8.80 -1.05 -1.38
CA GLN A 232 7.57 -0.81 -2.13
C GLN A 232 6.91 -2.13 -2.53
N GLU A 233 7.65 -3.07 -3.13
CA GLU A 233 7.13 -4.41 -3.46
C GLU A 233 6.52 -5.10 -2.23
N ARG A 234 7.19 -5.01 -1.08
CA ARG A 234 6.70 -5.59 0.18
C ARG A 234 5.41 -4.92 0.66
N VAL A 235 5.33 -3.60 0.57
CA VAL A 235 4.12 -2.84 0.94
C VAL A 235 2.95 -3.19 0.03
N ASP A 236 3.19 -3.34 -1.27
CA ASP A 236 2.16 -3.73 -2.24
C ASP A 236 1.70 -5.18 -2.03
N GLU A 237 2.62 -6.09 -1.68
CA GLU A 237 2.28 -7.46 -1.28
C GLU A 237 1.41 -7.50 -0.02
N TYR A 238 1.65 -6.66 0.99
CA TYR A 238 0.75 -6.54 2.14
C TYR A 238 -0.63 -6.03 1.73
N GLN A 239 -0.71 -5.08 0.81
CA GLN A 239 -1.99 -4.59 0.30
C GLN A 239 -2.79 -5.71 -0.37
N SER A 240 -2.17 -6.49 -1.26
CA SER A 240 -2.83 -7.64 -1.89
C SER A 240 -3.28 -8.70 -0.87
N GLN A 241 -2.50 -8.95 0.19
CA GLN A 241 -2.90 -9.87 1.27
C GLN A 241 -4.12 -9.35 2.06
N LEU A 242 -4.20 -8.03 2.30
CA LEU A 242 -5.34 -7.40 2.96
C LEU A 242 -6.60 -7.43 2.08
N GLU A 243 -6.47 -7.18 0.80
CA GLU A 243 -7.58 -7.25 -0.17
C GLU A 243 -8.15 -8.67 -0.27
N ALA A 244 -7.26 -9.68 -0.34
CA ALA A 244 -7.67 -11.09 -0.31
C ALA A 244 -8.40 -11.45 1.00
N LEU A 245 -7.97 -10.88 2.13
CA LEU A 245 -8.66 -11.06 3.42
C LEU A 245 -10.03 -10.40 3.43
N TRP A 246 -10.18 -9.18 2.91
CA TRP A 246 -11.47 -8.50 2.85
C TRP A 246 -12.47 -9.17 1.91
N ALA A 247 -11.98 -9.87 0.88
CA ALA A 247 -12.84 -10.73 0.06
C ALA A 247 -13.40 -11.94 0.83
N ASN A 248 -12.79 -12.31 1.97
CA ASN A 248 -13.31 -13.35 2.88
C ASN A 248 -13.27 -12.88 4.36
N PRO A 249 -14.23 -12.06 4.82
CA PRO A 249 -14.23 -11.47 6.17
C PRO A 249 -14.37 -12.48 7.32
N GLU A 250 -14.72 -13.73 7.01
CA GLU A 250 -14.79 -14.84 7.97
C GLU A 250 -13.41 -15.48 8.22
N ALA A 251 -12.39 -15.13 7.43
CA ALA A 251 -11.06 -15.72 7.53
C ALA A 251 -10.34 -15.40 8.85
N GLY A 252 -10.56 -14.22 9.44
CA GLY A 252 -10.00 -13.91 10.76
C GLY A 252 -9.46 -12.49 10.93
N VAL A 253 -8.50 -12.36 11.83
CA VAL A 253 -7.69 -11.15 12.08
C VAL A 253 -6.28 -11.33 11.55
N ILE A 254 -5.48 -10.27 11.48
CA ILE A 254 -4.08 -10.36 11.05
C ILE A 254 -3.12 -10.26 12.24
N GLY A 255 -2.03 -11.01 12.14
CA GLY A 255 -0.89 -10.99 13.04
C GLY A 255 0.39 -10.61 12.31
N PHE A 256 1.17 -9.70 12.89
CA PHE A 256 2.47 -9.28 12.33
C PHE A 256 3.36 -8.62 13.38
N ASP A 257 4.66 -8.54 13.08
CA ASP A 257 5.66 -7.85 13.86
C ASP A 257 5.84 -6.42 13.35
N TYR A 258 5.69 -5.45 14.24
CA TYR A 258 5.69 -4.04 13.94
C TYR A 258 6.83 -3.31 14.63
N ALA A 259 7.66 -2.59 13.86
CA ALA A 259 8.76 -1.80 14.41
C ALA A 259 8.25 -0.44 14.92
N THR A 260 8.16 -0.28 16.24
CA THR A 260 7.76 0.98 16.90
C THR A 260 8.96 1.91 17.11
N ARG A 261 8.72 3.23 17.30
CA ARG A 261 9.83 4.17 17.59
C ARG A 261 10.30 4.10 19.06
N GLN A 262 9.41 3.74 19.97
CA GLN A 262 9.62 3.85 21.41
C GLN A 262 9.82 2.49 22.10
N HIS A 263 9.30 1.41 21.54
CA HIS A 263 9.21 0.10 22.21
C HIS A 263 9.85 -1.05 21.41
N GLY A 264 10.62 -0.74 20.37
CA GLY A 264 11.22 -1.74 19.49
C GLY A 264 10.18 -2.51 18.68
N ILE A 265 10.48 -3.77 18.36
CA ILE A 265 9.59 -4.65 17.60
C ILE A 265 8.54 -5.24 18.53
N ARG A 266 7.26 -5.17 18.13
CA ARG A 266 6.13 -5.73 18.87
C ARG A 266 5.29 -6.60 17.95
N HIS A 267 4.89 -7.77 18.45
CA HIS A 267 3.90 -8.60 17.79
C HIS A 267 2.51 -8.02 18.04
N VAL A 268 1.70 -7.92 16.99
CA VAL A 268 0.38 -7.27 17.03
C VAL A 268 -0.66 -8.18 16.39
N LEU A 269 -1.79 -8.37 17.07
CA LEU A 269 -2.99 -8.99 16.53
C LEU A 269 -4.10 -7.94 16.37
N THR A 270 -4.56 -7.73 15.15
CA THR A 270 -5.54 -6.67 14.85
C THR A 270 -6.50 -7.00 13.73
N TYR A 271 -7.71 -6.46 13.80
CA TYR A 271 -8.68 -6.53 12.71
C TYR A 271 -8.42 -5.40 11.71
N PRO A 272 -8.05 -5.71 10.44
CA PRO A 272 -7.78 -4.71 9.44
C PRO A 272 -9.07 -4.10 8.89
N VAL A 273 -9.17 -2.76 8.93
CA VAL A 273 -10.41 -2.06 8.54
C VAL A 273 -10.29 -1.47 7.14
N CYS A 274 -9.30 -0.59 6.91
CA CYS A 274 -9.08 0.00 5.59
C CYS A 274 -7.63 0.47 5.41
N LEU A 275 -7.23 0.65 4.15
CA LEU A 275 -5.98 1.29 3.78
C LEU A 275 -6.21 2.75 3.43
N PHE A 276 -5.24 3.60 3.78
CA PHE A 276 -5.23 4.99 3.35
C PHE A 276 -3.81 5.48 3.09
N TYR A 277 -3.68 6.45 2.20
CA TYR A 277 -2.41 7.09 1.90
C TYR A 277 -2.33 8.46 2.55
N ALA A 278 -1.30 8.68 3.36
CA ALA A 278 -1.02 9.96 3.98
C ALA A 278 0.48 10.19 4.04
N ARG A 279 0.93 11.43 3.80
CA ARG A 279 2.31 11.85 4.09
C ARG A 279 3.38 10.85 3.59
N ARG A 280 3.26 10.45 2.31
CA ARG A 280 4.26 9.63 1.61
C ARG A 280 4.34 8.18 2.06
N ALA A 281 3.29 7.66 2.70
CA ALA A 281 3.22 6.26 3.10
C ALA A 281 1.79 5.71 3.06
N LYS A 282 1.68 4.40 2.86
CA LYS A 282 0.43 3.64 3.02
C LYS A 282 0.26 3.24 4.50
N TYR A 283 -0.93 3.45 5.01
CA TYR A 283 -1.31 3.14 6.38
C TYR A 283 -2.47 2.15 6.37
N LEU A 284 -2.46 1.24 7.34
CA LEU A 284 -3.58 0.38 7.70
C LEU A 284 -4.25 0.95 8.95
N ALA A 285 -5.50 1.41 8.81
CA ALA A 285 -6.36 1.64 9.96
C ALA A 285 -6.87 0.28 10.44
N ALA A 286 -6.62 -0.04 11.71
CA ALA A 286 -7.01 -1.32 12.29
C ALA A 286 -7.44 -1.18 13.75
N PHE A 287 -8.26 -2.12 14.21
CA PHE A 287 -8.74 -2.19 15.58
C PHE A 287 -8.33 -3.50 16.23
N GLY A 288 -7.57 -3.42 17.32
CA GLY A 288 -6.99 -4.59 17.96
C GLY A 288 -5.91 -4.21 18.95
N GLN A 289 -4.91 -5.08 19.10
CA GLN A 289 -3.82 -4.82 20.03
C GLN A 289 -3.02 -3.60 19.59
N LEU A 290 -2.79 -2.69 20.53
CA LEU A 290 -1.90 -1.56 20.35
C LEU A 290 -0.45 -2.05 20.43
N PRO A 291 0.48 -1.46 19.68
CA PRO A 291 1.89 -1.82 19.70
C PRO A 291 2.62 -1.26 20.95
N THR A 292 2.04 -1.48 22.14
CA THR A 292 2.59 -1.10 23.44
C THR A 292 2.93 -2.36 24.25
N PRO A 293 3.77 -2.27 25.30
CA PRO A 293 4.10 -3.42 26.14
C PRO A 293 2.87 -4.09 26.77
N GLU A 294 1.83 -3.31 27.08
CA GLU A 294 0.61 -3.78 27.72
C GLU A 294 -0.35 -4.46 26.73
N GLY A 295 -0.17 -4.23 25.41
CA GLY A 295 -1.01 -4.81 24.37
C GLY A 295 -2.49 -4.46 24.51
N SER A 296 -2.80 -3.27 25.04
CA SER A 296 -4.18 -2.82 25.24
C SER A 296 -4.93 -2.76 23.91
N LEU A 297 -6.26 -2.87 23.96
CA LEU A 297 -7.09 -2.85 22.76
C LEU A 297 -7.48 -1.43 22.36
N GLY A 298 -7.40 -1.15 21.07
CA GLY A 298 -7.80 0.13 20.54
C GLY A 298 -7.59 0.26 19.03
N TRP A 299 -7.87 1.45 18.54
CA TRP A 299 -7.56 1.83 17.16
C TRP A 299 -6.09 2.20 17.01
N HIS A 300 -5.50 1.81 15.89
CA HIS A 300 -4.18 2.26 15.50
C HIS A 300 -4.02 2.33 13.99
N ASN A 301 -3.29 3.34 13.52
CA ASN A 301 -2.87 3.48 12.14
C ASN A 301 -1.44 2.92 11.97
N PHE A 302 -1.31 1.72 11.43
CA PHE A 302 -0.03 1.08 11.17
C PHE A 302 0.54 1.53 9.84
N ARG A 303 1.77 2.04 9.81
CA ARG A 303 2.43 2.25 8.51
C ARG A 303 2.91 0.92 7.95
N LEU A 304 2.53 0.60 6.72
CA LEU A 304 2.88 -0.70 6.11
C LEU A 304 4.39 -0.89 5.97
N ASP A 305 5.14 0.19 5.71
CA ASP A 305 6.60 0.17 5.58
C ASP A 305 7.34 -0.23 6.87
N ARG A 306 6.67 -0.16 8.02
CA ARG A 306 7.24 -0.49 9.34
C ARG A 306 6.95 -1.92 9.80
N ILE A 307 6.11 -2.66 9.08
CA ILE A 307 5.90 -4.08 9.31
C ILE A 307 7.19 -4.84 8.95
N GLN A 308 7.62 -5.74 9.83
CA GLN A 308 8.86 -6.51 9.69
C GLN A 308 8.62 -7.97 9.29
N SER A 309 7.40 -8.48 9.47
CA SER A 309 7.06 -9.85 9.07
C SER A 309 7.12 -10.03 7.56
N GLU A 310 7.65 -11.16 7.08
CA GLU A 310 7.68 -11.45 5.63
C GLU A 310 6.28 -11.48 4.99
N ARG A 311 5.26 -11.89 5.76
CA ARG A 311 3.84 -11.94 5.37
C ARG A 311 2.95 -11.65 6.57
N LEU A 312 1.72 -11.24 6.32
CA LEU A 312 0.68 -11.13 7.35
C LEU A 312 0.16 -12.52 7.68
N ALA A 313 0.14 -12.88 8.97
CA ALA A 313 -0.44 -14.14 9.42
C ALA A 313 -1.95 -13.96 9.60
N VAL A 314 -2.78 -14.76 8.93
CA VAL A 314 -4.22 -14.76 9.17
C VAL A 314 -4.53 -15.68 10.34
N ILE A 315 -5.13 -15.12 11.39
CA ILE A 315 -5.49 -15.80 12.64
C ILE A 315 -7.01 -15.99 12.67
N PRO A 316 -7.50 -17.24 12.57
CA PRO A 316 -8.92 -17.57 12.55
C PRO A 316 -9.69 -17.07 13.79
N TRP A 317 -10.96 -16.72 13.61
CA TRP A 317 -11.82 -16.15 14.66
C TRP A 317 -12.03 -17.04 15.91
N ASP A 318 -11.83 -18.34 15.78
CA ASP A 318 -11.92 -19.32 16.86
C ASP A 318 -10.61 -19.51 17.64
N ALA A 319 -9.52 -18.87 17.21
CA ALA A 319 -8.23 -18.98 17.87
C ALA A 319 -8.28 -18.38 19.29
N PRO A 320 -7.73 -19.08 20.31
CA PRO A 320 -7.74 -18.61 21.70
C PRO A 320 -6.86 -17.37 21.91
N SER A 321 -5.99 -17.03 20.97
CA SER A 321 -5.16 -15.83 20.99
C SER A 321 -5.91 -14.55 20.64
N ILE A 322 -7.15 -14.64 20.14
CA ILE A 322 -7.94 -13.45 19.80
C ILE A 322 -8.39 -12.75 21.07
N PRO A 323 -8.15 -11.42 21.19
CA PRO A 323 -8.60 -10.67 22.34
C PRO A 323 -10.13 -10.78 22.54
N PRO A 324 -10.63 -11.05 23.77
CA PRO A 324 -12.04 -11.34 24.01
C PRO A 324 -13.01 -10.27 23.52
N GLU A 325 -12.65 -8.99 23.66
CA GLU A 325 -13.49 -7.87 23.20
C GLU A 325 -13.66 -7.87 21.67
N LEU A 326 -12.62 -8.26 20.92
CA LEU A 326 -12.68 -8.35 19.46
C LEU A 326 -13.59 -9.50 19.02
N ALA A 327 -13.47 -10.65 19.70
CA ALA A 327 -14.37 -11.78 19.49
C ALA A 327 -15.84 -11.43 19.84
N ILE A 328 -16.07 -10.68 20.92
CA ILE A 328 -17.41 -10.18 21.28
C ILE A 328 -17.97 -9.27 20.18
N ARG A 329 -17.17 -8.32 19.66
CA ARG A 329 -17.59 -7.43 18.56
C ARG A 329 -17.94 -8.21 17.29
N LYS A 330 -17.14 -9.22 16.91
CA LYS A 330 -17.46 -10.14 15.80
C LYS A 330 -18.79 -10.84 16.02
N ARG A 331 -19.01 -11.46 17.19
CA ARG A 331 -20.28 -12.13 17.52
C ARG A 331 -21.49 -11.20 17.48
N GLN A 332 -21.31 -9.94 17.86
CA GLN A 332 -22.36 -8.92 17.83
C GLN A 332 -22.54 -8.26 16.46
N LYS A 333 -21.74 -8.63 15.44
CA LYS A 333 -21.70 -7.96 14.13
C LYS A 333 -21.43 -6.45 14.24
N LYS A 334 -20.57 -6.06 15.18
CA LYS A 334 -20.15 -4.68 15.45
C LYS A 334 -18.63 -4.53 15.23
N LEU A 335 -18.11 -5.21 14.21
CA LEU A 335 -16.74 -4.96 13.79
C LEU A 335 -16.67 -3.58 13.14
N PRO A 336 -15.56 -2.86 13.33
CA PRO A 336 -15.42 -1.55 12.73
C PRO A 336 -15.44 -1.59 11.21
N SER A 337 -15.91 -0.52 10.59
CA SER A 337 -16.03 -0.41 9.13
C SER A 337 -15.26 0.78 8.56
N PRO A 338 -14.93 0.77 7.25
CA PRO A 338 -14.33 1.93 6.59
C PRO A 338 -15.17 3.21 6.72
N GLU A 339 -16.50 3.09 6.74
CA GLU A 339 -17.41 4.23 6.91
C GLU A 339 -17.29 4.88 8.29
N GLU A 340 -17.05 4.09 9.35
CA GLU A 340 -16.75 4.63 10.69
C GLU A 340 -15.47 5.46 10.68
N VAL A 341 -14.44 5.00 9.97
CA VAL A 341 -13.16 5.72 9.83
C VAL A 341 -13.35 7.03 9.06
N GLN A 342 -14.07 6.98 7.93
CA GLN A 342 -14.37 8.16 7.13
C GLN A 342 -15.15 9.21 7.93
N ALA A 343 -16.22 8.78 8.62
CA ALA A 343 -17.02 9.68 9.46
C ALA A 343 -16.17 10.33 10.56
N ALA A 344 -15.25 9.58 11.18
CA ALA A 344 -14.36 10.10 12.21
C ALA A 344 -13.34 11.13 11.68
N TRP A 345 -12.89 10.98 10.43
CA TRP A 345 -12.06 11.98 9.75
C TRP A 345 -12.84 13.24 9.39
N GLU A 346 -14.09 13.12 8.93
CA GLU A 346 -14.94 14.29 8.62
C GLU A 346 -15.32 15.08 9.88
N GLU A 347 -15.50 14.38 11.01
CA GLU A 347 -15.84 14.97 12.31
C GLU A 347 -14.73 15.90 12.84
N ALA A 348 -13.47 15.49 12.73
CA ALA A 348 -12.35 16.23 13.30
C ALA A 348 -11.04 15.98 12.55
N TRP A 349 -10.34 17.07 12.32
CA TRP A 349 -9.13 17.11 11.51
C TRP A 349 -7.96 16.39 12.21
N GLY A 350 -7.50 15.31 11.59
CA GLY A 350 -6.35 14.50 11.99
C GLY A 350 -6.50 13.09 11.44
N SER A 351 -5.42 12.46 10.99
CA SER A 351 -5.47 11.09 10.46
C SER A 351 -5.61 10.04 11.55
N ASP A 352 -5.05 10.29 12.73
CA ASP A 352 -5.17 9.49 13.94
C ASP A 352 -6.51 9.84 14.62
N PHE A 353 -7.60 9.47 13.96
CA PHE A 353 -8.98 9.84 14.31
C PHE A 353 -9.42 9.34 15.70
N TYR A 354 -8.72 8.36 16.25
CA TYR A 354 -8.96 7.82 17.59
C TYR A 354 -8.38 8.69 18.71
N LEU A 355 -7.59 9.71 18.39
CA LEU A 355 -7.09 10.66 19.38
C LEU A 355 -8.21 11.61 19.88
N PRO A 356 -8.02 12.23 21.06
CA PRO A 356 -9.01 13.12 21.65
C PRO A 356 -9.40 14.28 20.71
N LYS A 357 -10.71 14.49 20.53
CA LYS A 357 -11.25 15.62 19.78
C LYS A 357 -11.21 16.88 20.65
N ALA A 358 -10.72 17.99 20.09
CA ALA A 358 -10.73 19.29 20.75
C ALA A 358 -11.09 20.43 19.79
N LEU A 359 -11.56 21.55 20.36
CA LEU A 359 -11.77 22.79 19.62
C LEU A 359 -10.42 23.45 19.32
N LEU A 360 -10.15 23.67 18.04
CA LEU A 360 -9.08 24.52 17.57
C LEU A 360 -9.59 25.94 17.36
N ILE A 361 -8.84 26.93 17.85
CA ILE A 361 -8.98 28.33 17.45
C ILE A 361 -7.62 28.82 16.96
N LEU A 362 -7.58 29.30 15.73
CA LEU A 362 -6.40 29.94 15.14
C LEU A 362 -6.66 31.43 14.93
N ARG A 363 -5.59 32.20 15.03
CA ARG A 363 -5.53 33.62 14.69
C ARG A 363 -4.47 33.85 13.61
N PHE A 364 -4.80 34.69 12.65
CA PHE A 364 -3.90 35.17 11.61
C PHE A 364 -4.02 36.68 11.46
N SER A 365 -2.95 37.34 11.00
CA SER A 365 -3.04 38.73 10.55
C SER A 365 -3.99 38.84 9.34
N PRO A 366 -4.69 39.98 9.14
CA PRO A 366 -5.65 40.13 8.05
C PRO A 366 -5.05 39.93 6.66
N GLU A 367 -3.81 40.39 6.46
CA GLU A 367 -3.10 40.25 5.19
C GLU A 367 -2.78 38.77 4.90
N PHE A 368 -2.22 38.05 5.87
CA PHE A 368 -1.86 36.66 5.69
C PHE A 368 -3.11 35.79 5.47
N ALA A 369 -4.16 36.02 6.27
CA ALA A 369 -5.42 35.30 6.15
C ALA A 369 -6.03 35.44 4.76
N ARG A 370 -6.10 36.67 4.23
CA ARG A 370 -6.65 36.96 2.90
C ARG A 370 -5.87 36.27 1.79
N ARG A 371 -4.55 36.23 1.88
CA ARG A 371 -3.68 35.68 0.82
C ARG A 371 -3.57 34.16 0.85
N TYR A 372 -3.56 33.55 2.05
CA TYR A 372 -3.13 32.16 2.22
C TYR A 372 -4.13 31.25 2.95
N VAL A 373 -5.20 31.80 3.55
CA VAL A 373 -6.11 31.02 4.40
C VAL A 373 -7.55 31.06 3.87
N GLU A 374 -8.14 32.24 3.71
CA GLU A 374 -9.57 32.43 3.41
C GLU A 374 -10.00 31.74 2.09
N SER A 375 -9.13 31.72 1.08
CA SER A 375 -9.39 31.13 -0.24
C SER A 375 -8.99 29.65 -0.36
N THR A 376 -8.62 29.00 0.74
CA THR A 376 -8.13 27.61 0.74
C THR A 376 -9.11 26.66 1.40
N VAL A 377 -9.49 25.59 0.70
CA VAL A 377 -10.27 24.49 1.29
C VAL A 377 -9.31 23.56 2.03
N ARG A 378 -9.61 23.26 3.30
CA ARG A 378 -8.70 22.51 4.18
C ARG A 378 -9.35 21.31 4.85
N HIS A 379 -10.39 21.56 5.63
CA HIS A 379 -11.16 20.56 6.34
C HIS A 379 -12.60 21.08 6.50
N PRO A 380 -13.64 20.24 6.44
CA PRO A 380 -15.04 20.70 6.53
C PRO A 380 -15.34 21.53 7.79
N THR A 381 -14.69 21.21 8.90
CA THR A 381 -14.85 21.94 10.17
C THR A 381 -14.00 23.22 10.27
N PHE A 382 -13.04 23.43 9.36
CA PHE A 382 -12.18 24.61 9.36
C PHE A 382 -12.90 25.80 8.73
N GLN A 383 -13.38 26.71 9.57
CA GLN A 383 -14.26 27.80 9.16
C GLN A 383 -13.86 29.12 9.82
N PRO A 384 -14.05 30.27 9.14
CA PRO A 384 -13.88 31.57 9.77
C PRO A 384 -14.88 31.72 10.93
N ILE A 385 -14.47 32.40 11.98
CA ILE A 385 -15.31 32.77 13.12
C ILE A 385 -15.10 34.25 13.45
N ALA A 386 -16.22 34.97 13.64
CA ALA A 386 -16.17 36.34 14.11
C ALA A 386 -15.64 36.40 15.56
N TYR A 387 -14.80 37.40 15.86
CA TYR A 387 -14.14 37.53 17.15
C TYR A 387 -15.13 37.47 18.33
N GLU A 388 -16.27 38.14 18.17
CA GLU A 388 -17.33 38.28 19.19
C GLU A 388 -18.00 36.94 19.53
N ARG A 389 -17.94 35.96 18.62
CA ARG A 389 -18.52 34.63 18.81
C ARG A 389 -17.56 33.65 19.49
N ILE A 390 -16.27 33.98 19.56
CA ILE A 390 -15.25 33.09 20.13
C ILE A 390 -15.54 32.82 21.61
N PRO A 391 -15.85 33.81 22.48
CA PRO A 391 -16.08 33.54 23.90
C PRO A 391 -17.20 32.52 24.16
N ALA A 392 -18.34 32.67 23.48
CA ALA A 392 -19.46 31.76 23.60
C ALA A 392 -19.11 30.34 23.11
N LEU A 393 -18.37 30.23 22.00
CA LEU A 393 -17.92 28.94 21.49
C LEU A 393 -16.98 28.23 22.47
N VAL A 394 -16.01 28.95 23.05
CA VAL A 394 -15.10 28.39 24.05
C VAL A 394 -15.87 27.93 25.29
N GLN A 395 -16.86 28.71 25.75
CA GLN A 395 -17.70 28.32 26.90
C GLN A 395 -18.46 27.03 26.66
N GLN A 396 -18.96 26.82 25.45
CA GLN A 396 -19.72 25.63 25.06
C GLN A 396 -18.83 24.41 24.82
N ALA A 397 -17.67 24.59 24.18
CA ALA A 397 -16.88 23.49 23.64
C ALA A 397 -15.74 23.02 24.55
N VAL A 398 -15.25 23.87 25.46
CA VAL A 398 -14.14 23.54 26.35
C VAL A 398 -14.69 23.18 27.73
N ALA A 399 -14.60 21.90 28.07
CA ALA A 399 -15.14 21.36 29.32
C ALA A 399 -14.32 21.77 30.55
N ASP A 400 -12.99 21.80 30.44
CA ASP A 400 -12.12 22.18 31.55
C ASP A 400 -12.23 23.69 31.83
N ALA A 401 -12.64 24.03 33.05
CA ALA A 401 -12.92 25.40 33.45
C ALA A 401 -11.66 26.29 33.46
N ARG A 402 -10.50 25.72 33.81
CA ARG A 402 -9.23 26.45 33.89
C ARG A 402 -8.68 26.70 32.50
N GLU A 403 -8.67 25.69 31.64
CA GLU A 403 -8.29 25.83 30.23
C GLU A 403 -9.18 26.86 29.53
N ARG A 404 -10.50 26.79 29.76
CA ARG A 404 -11.47 27.76 29.23
C ARG A 404 -11.13 29.19 29.66
N GLU A 405 -10.87 29.44 30.94
CA GLU A 405 -10.54 30.78 31.43
C GLU A 405 -9.24 31.31 30.80
N GLN A 406 -8.22 30.47 30.70
CA GLN A 406 -6.95 30.82 30.08
C GLN A 406 -7.10 31.16 28.60
N ILE A 407 -7.87 30.35 27.84
CA ILE A 407 -8.19 30.63 26.44
C ILE A 407 -8.92 31.98 26.32
N LEU A 408 -9.92 32.23 27.16
CA LEU A 408 -10.66 33.50 27.14
C LEU A 408 -9.78 34.71 27.48
N ASN A 409 -8.81 34.56 28.38
CA ASN A 409 -7.80 35.57 28.65
C ASN A 409 -6.93 35.85 27.43
N ILE A 410 -6.47 34.80 26.73
CA ILE A 410 -5.68 34.95 25.49
C ILE A 410 -6.50 35.70 24.44
N VAL A 411 -7.75 35.30 24.20
CA VAL A 411 -8.64 35.93 23.20
C VAL A 411 -8.80 37.42 23.49
N ARG A 412 -9.07 37.81 24.75
CA ARG A 412 -9.23 39.21 25.17
C ARG A 412 -8.00 40.09 24.89
N GLN A 413 -6.81 39.49 24.82
CA GLN A 413 -5.55 40.17 24.56
C GLN A 413 -5.21 40.21 23.06
N ARG A 414 -6.09 39.76 22.15
CA ARG A 414 -5.82 39.75 20.72
C ARG A 414 -6.66 40.79 19.97
N PRO A 415 -6.12 41.37 18.88
CA PRO A 415 -6.85 42.37 18.10
C PRO A 415 -8.15 41.81 17.54
N THR A 416 -9.25 42.53 17.72
CA THR A 416 -10.54 42.16 17.12
C THR A 416 -10.53 42.27 15.59
N SER A 417 -9.62 43.08 15.04
CA SER A 417 -9.41 43.28 13.61
C SER A 417 -8.77 42.08 12.90
N ASP A 418 -8.17 41.15 13.65
CA ASP A 418 -7.52 39.97 13.09
C ASP A 418 -8.54 38.93 12.58
N ARG A 419 -8.03 37.94 11.85
CA ARG A 419 -8.84 36.86 11.32
C ARG A 419 -8.73 35.63 12.18
N TYR A 420 -9.89 35.09 12.57
CA TYR A 420 -9.99 33.94 13.43
C TYR A 420 -10.69 32.80 12.71
N PHE A 421 -10.20 31.59 12.96
CA PHE A 421 -10.76 30.37 12.40
C PHE A 421 -10.96 29.35 13.50
N ARG A 422 -12.03 28.57 13.38
CA ARG A 422 -12.31 27.42 14.24
C ARG A 422 -12.15 26.12 13.46
N ALA A 423 -11.83 25.05 14.15
CA ALA A 423 -11.98 23.69 13.65
C ALA A 423 -12.16 22.70 14.80
N TRP A 424 -12.59 21.48 14.49
CA TRP A 424 -12.43 20.33 15.36
C TRP A 424 -11.18 19.57 14.95
N VAL A 425 -10.33 19.23 15.91
CA VAL A 425 -9.03 18.59 15.65
C VAL A 425 -8.79 17.41 16.57
N ARG A 426 -7.92 16.49 16.16
CA ARG A 426 -7.42 15.39 16.96
C ARG A 426 -6.12 15.80 17.65
N VAL A 427 -6.10 15.90 18.97
CA VAL A 427 -4.95 16.39 19.75
C VAL A 427 -3.86 15.31 19.83
N GLY A 428 -2.63 15.67 19.48
CA GLY A 428 -1.48 14.75 19.43
C GLY A 428 -1.27 14.10 18.05
N ASP A 429 -2.15 14.39 17.07
CA ASP A 429 -1.99 13.90 15.71
C ASP A 429 -0.75 14.56 15.07
N THR A 430 0.16 13.72 14.59
CA THR A 430 1.43 14.20 14.02
C THR A 430 1.20 14.97 12.72
N ASN A 431 0.25 14.54 11.89
CA ASN A 431 0.00 15.13 10.57
C ASN A 431 -0.61 16.53 10.70
N PHE A 432 -1.52 16.71 11.64
CA PHE A 432 -2.11 18.00 11.97
C PHE A 432 -1.08 18.92 12.64
N THR A 433 -0.28 18.40 13.58
CA THR A 433 0.83 19.15 14.20
C THR A 433 1.76 19.73 13.14
N MET A 434 2.14 18.94 12.13
CA MET A 434 3.00 19.44 11.04
C MET A 434 2.33 20.56 10.25
N ARG A 435 1.03 20.46 9.95
CA ARG A 435 0.30 21.55 9.27
C ARG A 435 0.28 22.84 10.09
N LEU A 436 0.19 22.76 11.42
CA LEU A 436 0.29 23.94 12.28
C LEU A 436 1.66 24.61 12.15
N ARG A 437 2.73 23.84 11.98
CA ARG A 437 4.09 24.38 11.80
C ARG A 437 4.24 25.15 10.49
N ASP A 438 3.58 24.70 9.42
CA ASP A 438 3.63 25.34 8.11
C ASP A 438 3.05 26.76 8.11
N TRP A 439 2.18 27.08 9.08
CA TRP A 439 1.62 28.42 9.23
C TRP A 439 2.46 29.36 10.09
N ARG A 440 3.50 28.86 10.76
CA ARG A 440 4.39 29.71 11.56
C ARG A 440 5.23 30.61 10.63
N PRO A 441 5.58 31.82 11.06
CA PRO A 441 5.20 32.47 12.33
C PRO A 441 3.83 33.17 12.29
N ASN A 442 3.12 33.16 11.15
CA ASN A 442 1.94 34.00 10.91
C ASN A 442 0.62 33.46 11.48
N GLY A 443 0.58 32.17 11.83
CA GLY A 443 -0.53 31.51 12.50
C GLY A 443 -0.25 31.34 13.99
N GLU A 444 -1.16 31.84 14.82
CA GLU A 444 -1.15 31.64 16.27
C GLU A 444 -2.25 30.65 16.66
N VAL A 445 -1.88 29.60 17.40
CA VAL A 445 -2.84 28.70 18.05
C VAL A 445 -3.31 29.34 19.35
N ILE A 446 -4.60 29.63 19.46
CA ILE A 446 -5.24 30.11 20.69
C ILE A 446 -5.72 28.93 21.55
N ALA A 447 -6.35 27.95 20.92
CA ALA A 447 -6.87 26.74 21.55
C ALA A 447 -6.64 25.52 20.63
N PRO A 448 -6.54 24.29 21.16
CA PRO A 448 -6.43 23.94 22.58
C PRO A 448 -5.06 24.36 23.16
N LEU A 449 -4.97 24.47 24.48
CA LEU A 449 -3.72 24.89 25.13
C LEU A 449 -2.57 23.91 24.87
N ALA A 450 -2.86 22.62 24.77
CA ALA A 450 -1.86 21.60 24.44
C ALA A 450 -1.08 21.94 23.16
N TYR A 451 -1.78 22.33 22.09
CA TYR A 451 -1.12 22.73 20.84
C TYR A 451 -0.46 24.10 20.94
N ARG A 452 -1.09 25.07 21.63
CA ARG A 452 -0.50 26.39 21.84
C ARG A 452 0.86 26.29 22.54
N GLU A 453 0.90 25.58 23.66
CA GLU A 453 2.11 25.39 24.45
C GLU A 453 3.17 24.62 23.68
N GLN A 454 2.78 23.59 22.92
CA GLN A 454 3.69 22.88 22.06
C GLN A 454 4.31 23.81 21.02
N MET A 455 3.51 24.61 20.31
CA MET A 455 4.02 25.56 19.31
C MET A 455 4.93 26.62 19.95
N ALA A 456 4.61 27.10 21.14
CA ALA A 456 5.44 28.06 21.87
C ALA A 456 6.80 27.45 22.29
N ARG A 457 6.81 26.24 22.84
CA ARG A 457 8.05 25.52 23.21
C ARG A 457 8.92 25.24 21.99
N GLU A 458 8.32 24.78 20.89
CA GLU A 458 9.04 24.53 19.64
C GLU A 458 9.64 25.81 19.06
N ALA A 459 8.90 26.92 19.02
CA ALA A 459 9.41 28.19 18.53
C ALA A 459 10.55 28.75 19.40
N GLN A 460 10.47 28.57 20.72
CA GLN A 460 11.54 28.97 21.63
C GLN A 460 12.81 28.14 21.44
N ALA A 461 12.67 26.81 21.25
CA ALA A 461 13.80 25.94 20.95
C ALA A 461 14.41 26.26 19.57
N GLU A 462 13.57 26.47 18.56
CA GLU A 462 13.99 26.84 17.21
C GLU A 462 14.80 28.14 17.19
N LEU A 463 14.36 29.16 17.96
CA LEU A 463 15.08 30.43 18.08
C LEU A 463 16.52 30.25 18.61
N GLN A 464 16.77 29.25 19.46
CA GLN A 464 18.12 29.00 19.99
C GLN A 464 19.10 28.56 18.88
N PHE A 465 18.62 27.88 17.83
CA PHE A 465 19.49 27.42 16.73
C PHE A 465 20.03 28.55 15.85
N TYR A 466 19.37 29.70 15.86
CA TYR A 466 19.77 30.88 15.08
C TYR A 466 20.48 31.94 15.91
N ARG A 467 20.70 31.68 17.21
CA ARG A 467 21.47 32.57 18.07
C ARG A 467 22.96 32.26 17.94
N PRO A 468 23.80 33.24 17.57
CA PRO A 468 25.23 33.01 17.29
C PRO A 468 26.03 32.52 18.52
N ASP A 469 25.51 32.71 19.74
CA ASP A 469 26.27 32.47 20.98
C ASP A 469 26.01 31.10 21.62
N VAL A 470 25.28 30.19 20.97
CA VAL A 470 25.05 28.83 21.50
C VAL A 470 26.12 27.89 20.97
N ASN A 471 27.18 27.66 21.76
CA ASN A 471 28.07 26.52 21.56
C ASN A 471 27.24 25.23 21.61
N TYR A 472 26.97 24.64 20.46
CA TYR A 472 26.39 23.30 20.40
C TYR A 472 27.32 22.34 21.16
N PRO A 473 26.87 21.65 22.21
CA PRO A 473 27.64 20.54 22.73
C PRO A 473 27.84 19.55 21.58
N ALA A 474 29.10 19.23 21.28
CA ALA A 474 29.43 18.23 20.27
C ALA A 474 28.61 16.97 20.54
N PRO A 475 28.01 16.34 19.51
CA PRO A 475 27.24 15.13 19.71
C PRO A 475 28.16 14.11 20.39
N THR A 476 27.78 13.65 21.58
CA THR A 476 28.47 12.56 22.26
C THR A 476 28.49 11.37 21.32
N ALA A 477 29.66 11.09 20.75
CA ALA A 477 29.90 9.88 19.99
C ALA A 477 29.55 8.70 20.90
N LYS A 478 28.42 8.03 20.61
CA LYS A 478 28.20 6.69 21.15
C LYS A 478 29.36 5.84 20.64
N ARG A 479 30.29 5.51 21.53
CA ARG A 479 31.27 4.45 21.30
C ARG A 479 30.50 3.18 21.02
N TYR A 480 30.35 2.83 19.74
CA TYR A 480 30.09 1.46 19.37
C TYR A 480 31.37 0.69 19.71
N GLY A 481 31.28 -0.18 20.71
CA GLY A 481 32.37 -1.04 21.11
C GLY A 481 32.79 -1.92 19.94
N ALA A 482 33.97 -1.68 19.42
CA ALA A 482 34.71 -2.67 18.65
C ALA A 482 35.22 -3.72 19.63
N GLY A 483 34.54 -4.87 19.68
CA GLY A 483 35.02 -6.09 20.29
C GLY A 483 35.17 -7.15 19.20
N PHE A 484 36.31 -7.12 18.50
CA PHE A 484 36.87 -8.28 17.81
C PHE A 484 38.28 -8.46 18.33
N GLN A 485 38.44 -9.47 19.19
CA GLN A 485 39.63 -10.31 19.26
C GLN A 485 39.18 -11.73 18.97
#